data_AF-A0A5C6DRZ8-F1
#
_entry.id   AF-A0A5C6DRZ8-F1
#
_cell.length_a   1.000
_cell.length_b   1.000
_cell.length_c   1.000
_cell.angle_alpha   90.00
_cell.angle_beta   90.00
_cell.angle_gamma   90.00
#
_symmetry.space_group_name_H-M   'P 1'
#
loop_
_entity.id
_entity.type
_entity.pdbx_description
1 polymer ?
#
loop_
_entity_poly.entity_id
_entity_poly.type
_entity_poly.pdbx_seq_one_letter_code
_entity_poly.pdbx_strand_id
1 'polypeptide(L)'
;MSETWVQQQWLQLCERLKCSAEHCGSEKSKQQADEFCGQAPPERYADVLARVRDAAVLAISWQQTNHQEPQNQDGHDSELIQEAGEESFPASDPPSWNSSAI
;
A
#
# COMPACT_ATOMS: atom_id res chain seq x y z
N MET A 1 -3.47 -19.74 27.55
CA MET A 1 -2.27 -18.91 27.70
C MET A 1 -2.43 -17.76 26.73
N SER A 2 -2.43 -16.52 27.22
CA SER A 2 -2.69 -15.32 26.41
C SER A 2 -1.60 -15.17 25.36
N GLU A 3 -1.96 -15.29 24.08
CA GLU A 3 -1.06 -14.88 23.00
C GLU A 3 -0.69 -13.42 23.24
N THR A 4 0.60 -13.14 23.18
CA THR A 4 1.05 -11.75 23.30
C THR A 4 0.63 -11.00 22.03
N TRP A 5 0.40 -9.69 22.16
CA TRP A 5 0.09 -8.85 20.99
C TRP A 5 1.12 -9.02 19.86
N VAL A 6 2.40 -9.21 20.22
CA VAL A 6 3.50 -9.47 19.29
C VAL A 6 3.28 -10.75 18.46
N GLN A 7 2.84 -11.83 19.10
CA GLN A 7 2.52 -13.09 18.42
C GLN A 7 1.33 -12.93 17.47
N GLN A 8 0.30 -12.19 17.89
CA GLN A 8 -0.84 -11.90 17.02
C GLN A 8 -0.43 -11.10 15.77
N GLN A 9 0.45 -10.11 15.93
CA GLN A 9 0.97 -9.36 14.79
C GLN A 9 1.82 -10.20 13.86
N TRP A 10 2.62 -11.12 14.40
CA TRP A 10 3.37 -12.06 13.59
C TRP A 10 2.44 -12.96 12.76
N LEU A 11 1.38 -13.50 13.37
CA LEU A 11 0.39 -14.31 12.65
C LEU A 11 -0.30 -13.52 11.53
N GLN A 12 -0.74 -12.29 11.80
CA GLN A 12 -1.35 -11.42 10.80
C GLN A 12 -0.39 -11.05 9.66
N LEU A 13 0.90 -10.82 9.98
CA LEU A 13 1.92 -10.57 8.96
C LEU A 13 2.08 -11.79 8.04
N CYS A 14 2.19 -12.98 8.62
CA CYS A 14 2.31 -14.23 7.88
C CYS A 14 1.11 -14.47 6.96
N GLU A 15 -0.11 -14.27 7.48
CA GLU A 15 -1.34 -14.38 6.69
C GLU A 15 -1.33 -13.43 5.49
N ARG A 16 -1.06 -12.15 5.71
CA ARG A 16 -1.02 -11.14 4.64
C ARG A 16 0.07 -11.43 3.61
N LEU A 17 1.22 -11.91 4.05
CA LEU A 17 2.33 -12.27 3.15
C LEU A 17 1.96 -13.46 2.26
N LYS A 18 1.30 -14.48 2.81
CA LYS A 18 0.79 -15.63 2.04
C LYS A 18 -0.26 -15.20 1.01
N CYS A 19 -1.23 -14.37 1.39
CA CYS A 19 -2.19 -13.82 0.43
C CYS A 19 -1.50 -13.03 -0.69
N SER A 20 -0.45 -12.27 -0.36
CA SER A 20 0.34 -11.52 -1.35
C SER A 20 1.09 -12.45 -2.31
N ALA A 21 1.64 -13.55 -1.80
CA ALA A 21 2.28 -14.58 -2.62
C ALA A 21 1.29 -15.30 -3.55
N GLU A 22 0.10 -15.61 -3.05
CA GLU A 22 -0.99 -16.19 -3.85
C GLU A 22 -1.41 -15.25 -4.98
N HIS A 23 -1.52 -13.95 -4.69
CA HIS A 23 -1.87 -12.94 -5.70
C HIS A 23 -0.79 -12.78 -6.78
N CYS A 24 0.49 -12.93 -6.42
CA CYS A 24 1.58 -12.91 -7.40
C CYS A 24 1.63 -14.18 -8.27
N GLY A 25 0.87 -15.24 -7.96
CA GLY A 25 0.68 -16.41 -8.82
C GLY A 25 1.89 -17.33 -9.03
N SER A 26 3.08 -16.97 -8.52
CA SER A 26 4.29 -17.77 -8.67
C SER A 26 4.44 -18.79 -7.55
N GLU A 27 4.71 -20.05 -7.89
CA GLU A 27 4.97 -21.12 -6.92
C GLU A 27 6.19 -20.80 -6.05
N LYS A 28 7.18 -20.10 -6.63
CA LYS A 28 8.35 -19.60 -5.89
C LYS A 28 7.96 -18.60 -4.80
N SER A 29 7.02 -17.70 -5.08
CA SER A 29 6.53 -16.73 -4.10
C SER A 29 5.84 -17.41 -2.93
N LYS A 30 5.03 -18.44 -3.18
CA LYS A 30 4.39 -19.24 -2.13
C LYS A 30 5.43 -19.94 -1.24
N GLN A 31 6.41 -20.60 -1.85
CA GLN A 31 7.47 -21.28 -1.12
C GLN A 31 8.28 -20.31 -0.24
N GLN A 32 8.61 -19.13 -0.76
CA GLN A 32 9.31 -18.09 0.00
C GLN A 32 8.45 -17.53 1.14
N ALA A 33 7.13 -17.38 0.93
CA ALA A 33 6.21 -16.98 2.00
C ALA A 33 6.15 -18.03 3.11
N ASP A 34 6.04 -19.31 2.77
CA ASP A 34 6.03 -20.40 3.76
C ASP A 34 7.36 -20.49 4.53
N GLU A 35 8.50 -20.35 3.86
CA GLU A 35 9.81 -20.29 4.50
C GLU A 35 9.90 -19.11 5.48
N PHE A 36 9.40 -17.94 5.08
CA PHE A 36 9.36 -16.76 5.94
C PHE A 36 8.48 -16.98 7.18
N CYS A 37 7.29 -17.56 6.98
CA CYS A 37 6.34 -17.82 8.07
C CYS A 37 6.79 -18.94 9.01
N GLY A 38 7.64 -19.86 8.54
CA GLY A 38 8.22 -20.94 9.34
C GLY A 38 9.32 -20.49 10.30
N GLN A 39 9.73 -19.22 10.25
CA GLN A 39 10.73 -18.67 11.16
C GLN A 39 10.18 -18.49 12.58
N ALA A 40 11.09 -18.45 13.55
CA ALA A 40 10.70 -18.23 14.94
C ALA A 40 9.97 -16.88 15.10
N PRO A 41 8.81 -16.87 15.80
CA PRO A 41 8.05 -15.66 16.02
C PRO A 41 8.89 -14.65 16.83
N PRO A 42 8.85 -13.36 16.48
CA PRO A 42 9.53 -12.32 17.24
C PRO A 42 8.97 -12.21 18.66
N GLU A 43 9.83 -11.85 19.62
CA GLU A 43 9.43 -11.65 21.02
C GLU A 43 9.21 -10.18 21.36
N ARG A 44 9.84 -9.26 20.62
CA ARG A 44 9.79 -7.82 20.87
C ARG A 44 9.16 -7.09 19.68
N TYR A 45 8.54 -5.96 19.98
CA TYR A 45 7.95 -5.09 18.96
C TYR A 45 8.95 -4.64 17.88
N ALA A 46 10.17 -4.27 18.28
CA ALA A 46 11.20 -3.84 17.34
C ALA A 46 11.55 -4.94 16.31
N ASP A 47 11.55 -6.20 16.76
CA ASP A 47 11.81 -7.34 15.89
C ASP A 47 10.64 -7.56 14.92
N VAL A 48 9.39 -7.37 15.36
CA VAL A 48 8.22 -7.37 14.46
C VAL A 48 8.38 -6.34 13.35
N LEU A 49 8.79 -5.12 13.67
CA LEU A 49 8.98 -4.07 12.66
C LEU A 49 10.07 -4.43 11.64
N ALA A 50 11.17 -5.02 12.10
CA ALA A 50 12.20 -5.54 11.21
C ALA A 50 11.64 -6.63 10.29
N ARG A 51 10.85 -7.57 10.83
CA ARG A 51 10.16 -8.59 10.04
C ARG A 51 9.19 -8.02 9.03
N VAL A 52 8.41 -6.99 9.39
CA VAL A 52 7.47 -6.32 8.48
C VAL A 52 8.23 -5.71 7.30
N ARG A 53 9.35 -5.04 7.56
CA ARG A 53 10.22 -4.51 6.50
C ARG A 53 10.71 -5.62 5.58
N ASP A 54 11.23 -6.70 6.15
CA ASP A 54 11.79 -7.82 5.36
C ASP A 54 10.69 -8.50 4.51
N ALA A 55 9.49 -8.67 5.06
CA ALA A 55 8.33 -9.18 4.34
C ALA A 55 7.90 -8.24 3.18
N ALA A 56 7.95 -6.93 3.39
CA ALA A 56 7.63 -5.95 2.35
C ALA A 56 8.65 -5.99 1.20
N VAL A 57 9.95 -6.07 1.51
CA VAL A 57 11.02 -6.23 0.51
C VAL A 57 10.80 -7.50 -0.31
N LEU A 58 10.44 -8.60 0.37
CA LEU A 58 10.15 -9.87 -0.30
C LEU A 58 8.93 -9.75 -1.24
N ALA A 59 7.84 -9.14 -0.79
CA ALA A 59 6.64 -8.94 -1.62
C ALA A 59 6.90 -8.06 -2.85
N ILE A 60 7.68 -6.98 -2.70
CA ILE A 60 8.10 -6.12 -3.83
C ILE A 60 8.90 -6.92 -4.86
N SER A 61 9.79 -7.80 -4.40
CA SER A 61 10.59 -8.63 -5.31
C SER A 61 9.75 -9.56 -6.19
N TRP A 62 8.61 -10.04 -5.68
CA TRP A 62 7.68 -10.87 -6.45
C TRP A 62 6.97 -10.07 -7.54
N GLN A 63 6.55 -8.84 -7.22
CA GLN A 63 5.95 -7.94 -8.20
C GLN A 63 6.93 -7.63 -9.33
N GLN A 64 8.18 -7.29 -9.00
CA GLN A 64 9.21 -6.97 -9.99
C GLN A 64 9.53 -8.16 -10.90
N THR A 65 9.54 -9.39 -10.35
CA THR A 65 9.78 -10.61 -11.14
C THR A 65 8.66 -10.85 -12.15
N ASN A 66 7.40 -10.58 -11.78
CA ASN A 66 6.26 -10.72 -12.69
C ASN A 66 6.21 -9.59 -13.75
N HIS A 67 6.71 -8.39 -13.42
CA HIS A 67 6.80 -7.28 -14.36
C HIS A 67 8.01 -7.34 -15.30
N GLN A 68 8.80 -8.42 -15.25
CA GLN A 68 9.98 -8.62 -16.11
C GLN A 68 9.65 -9.40 -17.41
N GLU A 69 8.38 -9.50 -17.79
CA GLU A 69 8.00 -9.58 -19.20
C GLU A 69 8.19 -8.19 -19.84
N PRO A 70 8.63 -8.07 -21.11
CA PRO A 70 8.95 -6.78 -21.71
C PRO A 70 7.67 -6.01 -22.02
N GLN A 71 7.05 -5.43 -20.99
CA GLN A 71 6.08 -4.37 -21.17
C GLN A 71 6.84 -3.06 -21.22
N ASN A 72 6.78 -2.45 -22.39
CA ASN A 72 7.12 -1.07 -22.65
C ASN A 72 6.81 -0.21 -21.43
N GLN A 73 7.79 0.62 -21.07
CA GLN A 73 7.59 1.83 -20.27
C GLN A 73 6.35 2.55 -20.81
N ASP A 74 5.26 2.58 -20.05
CA ASP A 74 4.19 3.60 -20.11
C ASP A 74 3.02 3.14 -19.22
N GLY A 75 2.67 3.90 -18.18
CA GLY A 75 1.29 3.86 -17.66
C GLY A 75 1.02 3.88 -16.16
N HIS A 76 2.03 3.94 -15.28
CA HIS A 76 1.76 4.11 -13.84
C HIS A 76 2.62 5.22 -13.25
N ASP A 77 2.23 6.49 -13.48
CA ASP A 77 2.36 7.55 -12.45
C ASP A 77 1.81 8.95 -12.80
N SER A 78 1.06 9.20 -13.90
CA SER A 78 0.65 10.60 -14.19
C SER A 78 -0.71 10.85 -14.87
N GLU A 79 -1.53 9.82 -15.15
CA GLU A 79 -2.77 10.04 -15.93
C GLU A 79 -4.09 10.00 -15.12
N LEU A 80 -4.04 9.88 -13.78
CA LEU A 80 -5.26 9.88 -12.93
C LEU A 80 -5.42 11.13 -12.05
N ILE A 81 -4.64 12.18 -12.30
CA ILE A 81 -4.89 13.51 -11.75
C ILE A 81 -5.13 14.44 -12.94
N GLN A 82 -6.37 14.47 -13.45
CA GLN A 82 -6.80 15.63 -14.22
C GLN A 82 -6.85 16.80 -13.24
N GLU A 83 -5.92 17.74 -13.43
CA GLU A 83 -5.97 19.08 -12.86
C GLU A 83 -7.40 19.61 -13.00
N ALA A 84 -8.08 19.87 -11.88
CA ALA A 84 -9.38 20.53 -11.87
C ALA A 84 -9.20 22.03 -12.20
N GLY A 85 -8.72 22.34 -13.40
CA GLY A 85 -9.00 23.60 -14.07
C GLY A 85 -10.14 23.29 -15.04
N GLU A 86 -11.35 23.82 -14.93
CA GLU A 86 -11.67 25.24 -14.96
C GLU A 86 -13.01 25.52 -14.23
N GLU A 87 -13.08 25.34 -12.91
CA GLU A 87 -14.20 25.90 -12.14
C GLU A 87 -13.98 27.42 -11.97
N SER A 88 -14.31 28.18 -13.02
CA SER A 88 -14.60 29.60 -12.84
C SER A 88 -15.84 29.70 -11.98
N PHE A 89 -15.64 29.82 -10.65
CA PHE A 89 -16.69 30.27 -9.77
C PHE A 89 -17.33 31.50 -10.41
N PRO A 90 -18.66 31.56 -10.59
CA PRO A 90 -19.29 32.78 -11.08
C PRO A 90 -18.83 33.89 -10.15
N ALA A 91 -18.09 34.86 -10.70
CA ALA A 91 -17.68 36.04 -9.98
C ALA A 91 -18.97 36.61 -9.38
N SER A 92 -19.11 36.46 -8.06
CA SER A 92 -20.27 36.95 -7.35
C SER A 92 -20.16 38.45 -7.43
N ASP A 93 -20.88 39.07 -8.38
CA ASP A 93 -21.07 40.51 -8.37
C ASP A 93 -21.52 40.88 -6.95
N PRO A 94 -20.77 41.72 -6.23
CA PRO A 94 -21.15 42.10 -4.88
C PRO A 94 -22.55 42.72 -4.94
N PRO A 95 -23.44 42.42 -3.98
CA PRO A 95 -24.74 43.04 -3.98
C PRO A 95 -24.55 44.56 -3.93
N SER A 96 -25.12 45.27 -4.92
CA SER A 96 -25.20 46.72 -4.90
C SER A 96 -26.00 47.14 -3.68
N TRP A 97 -25.33 47.44 -2.58
CA TRP A 97 -25.96 48.16 -1.49
C TRP A 97 -26.22 49.57 -1.98
N ASN A 98 -27.45 49.81 -2.41
CA ASN A 98 -27.97 51.13 -2.65
C ASN A 98 -28.11 51.83 -1.29
N SER A 99 -27.01 52.35 -0.75
CA SER A 99 -27.07 53.39 0.28
C SER A 99 -27.46 54.71 -0.40
N SER A 100 -28.75 54.84 -0.68
CA SER A 100 -29.41 56.14 -0.77
C SER A 100 -30.48 56.10 0.32
N ALA A 101 -30.13 56.54 1.52
CA ALA A 101 -30.11 57.95 1.93
C ALA A 101 -31.53 58.52 2.00
N ILE A 102 -31.88 58.86 3.25
CA ILE A 102 -32.94 59.77 3.71
C ILE A 102 -34.31 59.12 3.90
#